data_AF-A0A0C2F7Z5-F1
#
_entry.id   AF-A0A0C2F7Z5-F1
#
_cell.length_a   1.000
_cell.length_b   1.000
_cell.length_c   1.000
_cell.angle_alpha   90.00
_cell.angle_beta   90.00
_cell.angle_gamma   90.00
#
_symmetry.space_group_name_H-M   'P 1'
#
loop_
_entity.id
_entity.type
_entity.pdbx_description
1 polymer ?
#
loop_
_entity_poly.entity_id
_entity_poly.type
_entity_poly.pdbx_seq_one_letter_code
_entity_poly.pdbx_strand_id
1 'polypeptide(L)'
;FAKLCDVIATMSKYTDKSAAVKMFISRDDYDGDMLTLVRLLLPGVDQRVYNIKEKQLIKHFASIYDLPAEDLLNEYKNSGDVSKTIRDAVEKNSLSRVTKGNWSIEKVDRWLTKLTEFTKDDEQISHLKFAAKRLSPLELQYLIRLVMKDLRINAGVKHILDGLHSCAYEAFQNCRDLAEI
;
A
#
# COMPACT_ATOMS: atom_id res chain seq x y z
N PHE A 1 -4.15 8.63 -2.96
CA PHE A 1 -4.09 7.33 -2.27
C PHE A 1 -3.36 7.39 -0.91
N ALA A 2 -2.03 7.55 -0.84
CA ALA A 2 -1.29 7.49 0.44
C ALA A 2 -1.85 8.41 1.55
N LYS A 3 -2.17 9.67 1.20
CA LYS A 3 -2.83 10.62 2.12
C LYS A 3 -4.20 10.15 2.62
N LEU A 4 -4.99 9.50 1.77
CA LEU A 4 -6.28 8.91 2.18
C LEU A 4 -6.04 7.81 3.22
N CYS A 5 -5.05 6.95 2.99
CA CYS A 5 -4.71 5.90 3.94
C CYS A 5 -4.25 6.47 5.29
N ASP A 6 -3.43 7.53 5.30
CA ASP A 6 -3.04 8.21 6.55
C ASP A 6 -4.25 8.79 7.28
N VAL A 7 -5.16 9.45 6.56
CA VAL A 7 -6.40 9.99 7.15
C VAL A 7 -7.24 8.86 7.74
N ILE A 8 -7.45 7.74 7.03
CA ILE A 8 -8.22 6.61 7.55
C ILE A 8 -7.53 6.02 8.78
N ALA A 9 -6.20 5.87 8.76
CA ALA A 9 -5.43 5.28 9.85
C ALA A 9 -5.54 6.06 11.17
N THR A 10 -5.68 7.39 11.12
CA THR A 10 -5.80 8.25 12.31
C THR A 10 -7.20 8.29 12.91
N MET A 11 -8.23 7.86 12.17
CA MET A 11 -9.61 7.83 12.67
C MET A 11 -9.83 6.69 13.67
N SER A 12 -10.44 7.01 14.81
CA SER A 12 -10.80 6.01 15.84
C SER A 12 -12.14 5.33 15.57
N LYS A 13 -13.13 6.05 15.01
CA LYS A 13 -14.46 5.51 14.72
C LYS A 13 -14.54 4.93 13.31
N TYR A 14 -15.19 3.78 13.18
CA TYR A 14 -15.41 3.14 11.88
C TYR A 14 -16.26 3.97 10.92
N THR A 15 -17.26 4.69 11.44
CA THR A 15 -18.09 5.62 10.66
C THR A 15 -17.26 6.74 10.03
N ASP A 16 -16.27 7.25 10.75
CA ASP A 16 -15.41 8.34 10.29
C ASP A 16 -14.44 7.84 9.20
N LYS A 17 -14.03 6.57 9.28
CA LYS A 17 -13.27 5.91 8.21
C LYS A 17 -14.08 5.80 6.92
N SER A 18 -15.34 5.35 7.01
CA SER A 18 -16.25 5.30 5.86
C SER A 18 -16.51 6.70 5.29
N ALA A 19 -16.70 7.70 6.15
CA ALA A 19 -16.85 9.08 5.73
C ALA A 19 -15.60 9.61 5.01
N ALA A 20 -14.39 9.28 5.47
CA ALA A 20 -13.14 9.66 4.81
C ALA A 20 -13.03 9.08 3.39
N VAL A 21 -13.45 7.81 3.20
CA VAL A 21 -13.54 7.18 1.87
C VAL A 21 -14.56 7.93 1.01
N LYS A 22 -15.77 8.15 1.51
CA LYS A 22 -16.84 8.86 0.81
C LYS A 22 -16.39 10.27 0.38
N MET A 23 -15.82 11.03 1.30
CA MET A 23 -15.29 12.37 1.03
C MET A 23 -14.20 12.37 -0.03
N PHE A 24 -13.40 11.30 -0.13
CA PHE A 24 -12.35 11.20 -1.14
C PHE A 24 -12.91 10.95 -2.54
N ILE A 25 -13.91 10.08 -2.67
CA ILE A 25 -14.52 9.73 -3.97
C ILE A 25 -15.54 10.77 -4.45
N SER A 26 -16.15 11.52 -3.53
CA SER A 26 -17.11 12.58 -3.85
C SER A 26 -16.45 13.93 -4.16
N ARG A 27 -15.12 14.01 -4.25
CA ARG A 27 -14.46 15.24 -4.69
C ARG A 27 -14.71 15.40 -6.18
N ASP A 28 -15.12 16.58 -6.60
CA ASP A 28 -15.43 16.88 -8.00
C ASP A 28 -14.24 16.63 -8.97
N ASP A 29 -13.03 16.54 -8.43
CA ASP A 29 -11.79 16.28 -9.16
C ASP A 29 -11.32 14.81 -9.12
N TYR A 30 -12.07 13.90 -8.50
CA TYR A 30 -11.73 12.48 -8.53
C TYR A 30 -12.26 11.83 -9.82
N ASP A 31 -11.37 11.67 -10.80
CA ASP A 31 -11.60 11.02 -12.09
C ASP A 31 -10.94 9.61 -12.18
N GLY A 32 -10.47 9.10 -11.05
CA GLY A 32 -9.72 7.84 -11.00
C GLY A 32 -10.60 6.59 -11.09
N ASP A 33 -9.98 5.47 -11.48
CA ASP A 33 -10.68 4.19 -11.57
C ASP A 33 -11.12 3.67 -10.18
N MET A 34 -12.43 3.67 -9.94
CA MET A 34 -13.03 3.29 -8.67
C MET A 34 -12.70 1.85 -8.28
N LEU A 35 -12.74 0.92 -9.23
CA LEU A 35 -12.42 -0.49 -8.99
C LEU A 35 -10.96 -0.65 -8.52
N THR A 36 -10.02 0.04 -9.17
CA THR A 36 -8.62 0.07 -8.76
C THR A 36 -8.46 0.69 -7.38
N LEU A 37 -9.14 1.80 -7.09
CA LEU A 37 -9.08 2.41 -5.77
C LEU A 37 -9.53 1.43 -4.67
N VAL A 38 -10.67 0.78 -4.84
CA VAL A 38 -11.22 -0.17 -3.86
C VAL A 38 -10.29 -1.37 -3.67
N ARG A 39 -9.80 -1.94 -4.78
CA ARG A 39 -8.85 -3.06 -4.73
C ARG A 39 -7.57 -2.70 -3.99
N LEU A 40 -7.05 -1.48 -4.19
CA LEU A 40 -5.89 -0.98 -3.45
C LEU A 40 -6.22 -0.67 -1.99
N LEU A 41 -7.44 -0.24 -1.65
CA LEU A 41 -7.88 -0.03 -0.26
C LEU A 41 -8.15 -1.35 0.48
N LEU A 42 -8.38 -2.44 -0.24
CA LEU A 42 -8.68 -3.77 0.30
C LEU A 42 -7.68 -4.83 -0.19
N PRO A 43 -6.35 -4.66 0.04
CA PRO A 43 -5.37 -5.57 -0.55
C PRO A 43 -5.42 -6.98 0.05
N GLY A 44 -6.08 -7.18 1.20
CA GLY A 44 -6.36 -8.50 1.76
C GLY A 44 -7.43 -9.29 0.99
N VAL A 45 -8.26 -8.63 0.17
CA VAL A 45 -9.24 -9.28 -0.73
C VAL A 45 -8.58 -9.61 -2.07
N ASP A 46 -7.58 -8.85 -2.47
CA ASP A 46 -6.82 -9.05 -3.69
C ASP A 46 -6.14 -10.44 -3.72
N GLN A 47 -6.28 -11.16 -4.83
CA GLN A 47 -5.79 -12.53 -4.98
C GLN A 47 -4.32 -12.62 -5.43
N ARG A 48 -3.67 -11.52 -5.82
CA ARG A 48 -2.27 -11.51 -6.29
C ARG A 48 -1.32 -12.08 -5.24
N VAL A 49 -0.35 -12.89 -5.65
CA VAL A 49 0.71 -13.42 -4.77
C VAL A 49 2.04 -12.86 -5.22
N TYR A 50 2.75 -12.19 -4.32
CA TYR A 50 4.00 -11.49 -4.65
C TYR A 50 5.27 -12.27 -4.31
N ASN A 51 5.16 -13.42 -3.65
CA ASN A 51 6.31 -14.26 -3.26
C ASN A 51 7.41 -13.51 -2.49
N ILE A 52 7.02 -12.57 -1.63
CA ILE A 52 7.93 -11.76 -0.81
C ILE A 52 7.45 -11.76 0.64
N LYS A 53 8.38 -11.93 1.58
CA LYS A 53 8.16 -11.83 3.03
C LYS A 53 8.84 -10.58 3.62
N GLU A 54 8.48 -10.21 4.84
CA GLU A 54 8.99 -9.01 5.54
C GLU A 54 10.51 -9.02 5.66
N LYS A 55 11.09 -10.14 6.12
CA LYS A 55 12.57 -10.26 6.24
C LYS A 55 13.27 -10.18 4.89
N GLN A 56 12.59 -10.56 3.81
CA GLN A 56 13.12 -10.49 2.45
C GLN A 56 13.07 -9.04 1.93
N LEU A 57 11.97 -8.31 2.18
CA LEU A 57 11.92 -6.86 1.92
C LEU A 57 13.03 -6.11 2.64
N ILE A 58 13.31 -6.44 3.91
CA ILE A 58 14.40 -5.82 4.66
C ILE A 58 15.75 -6.01 3.94
N LYS A 59 16.06 -7.26 3.52
CA LYS A 59 17.29 -7.55 2.77
C LYS A 59 17.33 -6.83 1.42
N HIS A 60 16.21 -6.81 0.69
CA HIS A 60 16.10 -6.15 -0.60
C HIS A 60 16.34 -4.65 -0.48
N PHE A 61 15.69 -3.99 0.48
CA PHE A 61 15.86 -2.56 0.69
C PHE A 61 17.20 -2.18 1.32
N ALA A 62 17.77 -3.04 2.16
CA ALA A 62 19.16 -2.90 2.60
C ALA A 62 20.11 -2.86 1.40
N SER A 63 19.96 -3.78 0.45
CA SER A 63 20.75 -3.81 -0.79
C SER A 63 20.47 -2.60 -1.71
N ILE A 64 19.20 -2.19 -1.84
CA ILE A 64 18.82 -1.05 -2.71
C ILE A 64 19.45 0.26 -2.25
N TYR A 65 19.53 0.46 -0.93
CA TYR A 65 19.98 1.70 -0.31
C TYR A 65 21.40 1.65 0.29
N ASP A 66 22.07 0.50 0.16
CA ASP A 66 23.40 0.27 0.75
C ASP A 66 23.42 0.51 2.27
N LEU A 67 22.45 -0.08 2.96
CA LEU A 67 22.30 -0.02 4.42
C LEU A 67 22.62 -1.36 5.08
N PRO A 68 23.09 -1.38 6.35
CA PRO A 68 23.27 -2.62 7.09
C PRO A 68 21.92 -3.33 7.32
N ALA A 69 21.78 -4.55 6.78
CA ALA A 69 20.53 -5.31 6.89
C ALA A 69 20.18 -5.68 8.35
N GLU A 70 21.18 -5.86 9.21
CA GLU A 70 20.99 -6.19 10.63
C GLU A 70 20.34 -5.04 11.41
N ASP A 71 20.73 -3.80 11.13
CA ASP A 71 20.14 -2.61 11.75
C ASP A 71 18.66 -2.50 11.41
N LEU A 72 18.33 -2.63 10.12
CA LEU A 72 16.93 -2.64 9.67
C LEU A 72 16.14 -3.81 10.27
N LEU A 73 16.76 -5.00 10.40
CA LEU A 73 16.11 -6.15 11.00
C LEU A 73 15.81 -5.92 12.49
N ASN A 74 16.71 -5.25 13.21
CA ASN A 74 16.50 -4.91 14.62
C ASN A 74 15.43 -3.83 14.79
N GLU A 75 15.42 -2.81 13.95
CA GLU A 75 14.35 -1.81 13.92
C GLU A 75 12.98 -2.46 13.62
N TYR A 76 12.93 -3.40 12.68
CA TYR A 76 11.71 -4.15 12.38
C TYR A 76 11.22 -5.03 13.54
N LYS A 77 12.12 -5.71 14.26
CA LYS A 77 11.74 -6.50 15.44
C LYS A 77 11.03 -5.65 16.50
N ASN A 78 11.41 -4.38 16.62
CA ASN A 78 10.81 -3.44 17.56
C ASN A 78 9.48 -2.86 17.04
N SER A 79 9.41 -2.50 15.75
CA SER A 79 8.24 -1.84 15.17
C SER A 79 7.13 -2.82 14.76
N GLY A 80 7.50 -4.05 14.40
CA GLY A 80 6.62 -5.02 13.75
C GLY A 80 6.10 -4.58 12.38
N ASP A 81 6.60 -3.48 11.81
CA ASP A 81 6.12 -2.89 10.55
C ASP A 81 7.29 -2.71 9.56
N VAL A 82 7.41 -3.63 8.61
CA VAL A 82 8.49 -3.55 7.60
C VAL A 82 8.38 -2.29 6.74
N SER A 83 7.16 -1.84 6.44
CA SER A 83 6.94 -0.65 5.63
C SER A 83 7.39 0.62 6.34
N LYS A 84 7.10 0.72 7.64
CA LYS A 84 7.52 1.85 8.48
C LYS A 84 9.02 1.83 8.69
N THR A 85 9.61 0.67 9.02
CA THR A 85 11.06 0.55 9.18
C THR A 85 11.83 1.01 7.94
N ILE A 86 11.39 0.60 6.74
CA ILE A 86 12.03 1.04 5.50
C ILE A 86 11.85 2.56 5.29
N ARG A 87 10.65 3.10 5.55
CA ARG A 87 10.40 4.55 5.45
C ARG A 87 11.31 5.34 6.40
N ASP A 88 11.34 4.95 7.67
CA ASP A 88 12.11 5.62 8.72
C ASP A 88 13.60 5.62 8.35
N ALA A 89 14.12 4.49 7.83
CA ALA A 89 15.49 4.40 7.35
C ALA A 89 15.77 5.32 6.14
N VAL A 90 14.84 5.40 5.18
CA VAL A 90 14.96 6.29 4.01
C VAL A 90 14.97 7.76 4.44
N GLU A 91 14.10 8.15 5.37
CA GLU A 91 14.01 9.53 5.87
C GLU A 91 15.25 9.89 6.72
N LYS A 92 15.62 9.04 7.70
CA LYS A 92 16.77 9.24 8.59
C LYS A 92 18.08 9.41 7.83
N ASN A 93 18.28 8.64 6.77
CA ASN A 93 19.50 8.69 5.96
C ASN A 93 19.37 9.60 4.72
N SER A 94 18.27 10.36 4.57
CA SER A 94 18.02 11.26 3.43
C SER A 94 18.19 10.58 2.06
N LEU A 95 17.74 9.33 1.95
CA LEU A 95 17.97 8.47 0.77
C LEU A 95 17.00 8.71 -0.38
N SER A 96 15.90 9.44 -0.15
CA SER A 96 14.97 9.83 -1.19
C SER A 96 15.16 11.29 -1.59
N ARG A 97 15.25 11.51 -2.91
CA ARG A 97 15.19 12.85 -3.53
C ARG A 97 13.77 13.21 -3.99
N VAL A 98 12.83 12.29 -3.84
CA VAL A 98 11.45 12.45 -4.31
C VAL A 98 10.59 12.94 -3.16
N THR A 99 10.11 14.18 -3.26
CA THR A 99 9.17 14.76 -2.28
C THR A 99 7.72 14.38 -2.57
N LYS A 100 7.40 14.11 -3.83
CA LYS A 100 6.09 13.64 -4.30
C LYS A 100 6.25 12.81 -5.57
N GLY A 101 5.71 11.60 -5.58
CA GLY A 101 5.67 10.74 -6.75
C GLY A 101 4.67 11.24 -7.80
N ASN A 102 4.84 10.78 -9.03
CA ASN A 102 3.94 11.05 -10.16
C ASN A 102 3.17 9.80 -10.61
N TRP A 103 3.05 8.80 -9.75
CA TRP A 103 2.36 7.56 -10.08
C TRP A 103 0.86 7.70 -9.81
N SER A 104 0.07 7.40 -10.83
CA SER A 104 -1.37 7.17 -10.67
C SER A 104 -1.62 5.81 -10.02
N ILE A 105 -2.84 5.58 -9.54
CA ILE A 105 -3.21 4.31 -8.91
C ILE A 105 -3.19 3.15 -9.91
N GLU A 106 -3.48 3.40 -11.18
CA GLU A 106 -3.42 2.41 -12.26
C GLU A 106 -1.97 2.02 -12.56
N LYS A 107 -1.03 2.98 -12.44
CA LYS A 107 0.39 2.67 -12.57
C LYS A 107 0.87 1.82 -11.40
N VAL A 108 0.44 2.13 -10.17
CA VAL A 108 0.70 1.29 -8.99
C VAL A 108 0.14 -0.11 -9.22
N ASP A 109 -1.09 -0.21 -9.73
CA ASP A 109 -1.73 -1.50 -9.96
C ASP A 109 -1.02 -2.36 -11.02
N ARG A 110 -0.60 -1.76 -12.14
CA ARG A 110 0.22 -2.45 -13.14
C ARG A 110 1.57 -2.87 -12.56
N TRP A 111 2.17 -2.04 -11.71
CA TRP A 111 3.43 -2.36 -11.05
C TRP A 111 3.27 -3.56 -10.11
N LEU A 112 2.20 -3.60 -9.31
CA LEU A 112 1.87 -4.74 -8.43
C LEU A 112 1.62 -6.00 -9.25
N THR A 113 0.86 -5.89 -10.34
CA THR A 113 0.62 -7.01 -11.26
C THR A 113 1.92 -7.56 -11.83
N LYS A 114 2.84 -6.70 -12.26
CA LYS A 114 4.15 -7.15 -12.76
C LYS A 114 5.00 -7.84 -11.68
N LEU A 115 4.86 -7.43 -10.42
CA LEU A 115 5.60 -8.03 -9.31
C LEU A 115 5.24 -9.51 -9.08
N THR A 116 4.01 -9.95 -9.43
CA THR A 116 3.59 -11.34 -9.24
C THR A 116 4.38 -12.32 -10.11
N GLU A 117 4.99 -11.83 -11.18
CA GLU A 117 5.79 -12.64 -12.11
C GLU A 117 7.20 -12.97 -11.58
N PHE A 118 7.67 -12.27 -10.52
CA PHE A 118 9.04 -12.39 -10.02
C PHE A 118 9.15 -13.31 -8.81
N THR A 119 9.99 -14.35 -8.93
CA THR A 119 10.25 -15.32 -7.86
C THR A 119 11.69 -15.31 -7.37
N LYS A 120 12.60 -14.62 -8.09
CA LYS A 120 14.02 -14.51 -7.74
C LYS A 120 14.31 -13.16 -7.10
N ASP A 121 15.23 -13.17 -6.14
CA ASP A 121 15.64 -11.97 -5.39
C ASP A 121 16.09 -10.83 -6.32
N ASP A 122 16.93 -11.10 -7.31
CA ASP A 122 17.47 -10.06 -8.21
C ASP A 122 16.38 -9.35 -9.02
N GLU A 123 15.37 -10.09 -9.50
CA GLU A 123 14.24 -9.55 -10.26
C GLU A 123 13.36 -8.66 -9.36
N GLN A 124 13.06 -9.16 -8.16
CA GLN A 124 12.29 -8.42 -7.16
C GLN A 124 13.01 -7.15 -6.71
N ILE A 125 14.31 -7.23 -6.43
CA ILE A 125 15.16 -6.07 -6.08
C ILE A 125 15.13 -5.03 -7.19
N SER A 126 15.30 -5.45 -8.44
CA SER A 126 15.26 -4.54 -9.59
C SER A 126 13.92 -3.81 -9.70
N HIS A 127 12.80 -4.54 -9.55
CA HIS A 127 11.46 -3.98 -9.62
C HIS A 127 11.12 -3.05 -8.45
N LEU A 128 11.52 -3.42 -7.23
CA LEU A 128 11.41 -2.58 -6.02
C LEU A 128 12.23 -1.31 -6.15
N LYS A 129 13.48 -1.42 -6.63
CA LYS A 129 14.37 -0.27 -6.87
C LYS A 129 13.78 0.71 -7.89
N PHE A 130 13.06 0.20 -8.90
CA PHE A 130 12.38 1.05 -9.88
C PHE A 130 11.32 1.95 -9.22
N ALA A 131 10.52 1.41 -8.30
CA ALA A 131 9.54 2.18 -7.54
C ALA A 131 10.19 3.12 -6.51
N ALA A 132 11.15 2.60 -5.74
CA ALA A 132 11.87 3.31 -4.68
C ALA A 132 12.52 4.62 -5.14
N LYS A 133 12.97 4.68 -6.40
CA LYS A 133 13.56 5.90 -7.02
C LYS A 133 12.53 6.96 -7.44
N ARG A 134 11.23 6.66 -7.41
CA ARG A 134 10.16 7.48 -8.02
C ARG A 134 9.02 7.83 -7.06
N LEU A 135 9.06 7.30 -5.85
CA LEU A 135 8.05 7.51 -4.83
C LEU A 135 8.67 8.26 -3.65
N SER A 136 7.88 9.14 -3.04
CA SER A 136 8.22 9.70 -1.73
C SER A 136 8.29 8.60 -0.67
N PRO A 137 8.96 8.83 0.48
CA PRO A 137 9.03 7.84 1.55
C PRO A 137 7.65 7.34 2.02
N LEU A 138 6.66 8.23 2.08
CA LEU A 138 5.28 7.88 2.43
C LEU A 138 4.61 7.01 1.36
N GLU A 139 4.78 7.34 0.08
CA GLU A 139 4.22 6.54 -1.01
C GLU A 139 4.89 5.16 -1.09
N LEU A 140 6.20 5.09 -0.84
CA LEU A 140 6.93 3.83 -0.77
C LEU A 140 6.43 2.95 0.39
N GLN A 141 6.18 3.54 1.56
CA GLN A 141 5.57 2.84 2.69
C GLN A 141 4.25 2.17 2.27
N TYR A 142 3.34 2.92 1.64
CA TYR A 142 2.06 2.37 1.22
C TYR A 142 2.17 1.37 0.08
N LEU A 143 3.15 1.51 -0.82
CA LEU A 143 3.44 0.48 -1.81
C LEU A 143 3.86 -0.84 -1.14
N ILE A 144 4.76 -0.78 -0.15
CA ILE A 144 5.19 -1.96 0.60
C ILE A 144 4.02 -2.60 1.35
N ARG A 145 3.13 -1.79 1.93
CA ARG A 145 1.91 -2.28 2.58
C ARG A 145 0.96 -3.01 1.64
N LEU A 146 0.84 -2.54 0.39
CA LEU A 146 0.10 -3.25 -0.65
C LEU A 146 0.73 -4.62 -0.97
N VAL A 147 2.06 -4.70 -1.05
CA VAL A 147 2.78 -5.97 -1.24
C VAL A 147 2.57 -6.92 -0.05
N MET A 148 2.54 -6.40 1.17
CA MET A 148 2.26 -7.18 2.38
C MET A 148 0.78 -7.49 2.59
N LYS A 149 -0.11 -6.97 1.73
CA LYS A 149 -1.57 -7.08 1.86
C LYS A 149 -2.14 -6.56 3.18
N ASP A 150 -1.45 -5.61 3.81
CA ASP A 150 -1.88 -4.97 5.06
C ASP A 150 -1.56 -3.48 5.01
N LEU A 151 -2.60 -2.65 4.81
CA LEU A 151 -2.47 -1.18 4.81
C LEU A 151 -2.27 -0.58 6.19
N ARG A 152 -2.54 -1.31 7.28
CA ARG A 152 -2.50 -0.79 8.66
C ARG A 152 -3.31 0.48 8.87
N ILE A 153 -4.45 0.58 8.20
CA ILE A 153 -5.41 1.68 8.32
C ILE A 153 -6.54 1.37 9.32
N ASN A 154 -6.52 0.18 9.92
CA ASN A 154 -7.56 -0.32 10.85
C ASN A 154 -8.98 -0.21 10.24
N ALA A 155 -9.08 -0.50 8.94
CA ALA A 155 -10.33 -0.51 8.19
C ALA A 155 -10.44 -1.85 7.43
N GLY A 156 -11.49 -2.62 7.71
CA GLY A 156 -11.83 -3.81 6.94
C GLY A 156 -12.80 -3.50 5.80
N VAL A 157 -13.19 -4.55 5.08
CA VAL A 157 -14.06 -4.51 3.90
C VAL A 157 -15.31 -3.65 4.14
N LYS A 158 -16.04 -3.89 5.23
CA LYS A 158 -17.24 -3.13 5.57
C LYS A 158 -17.00 -1.62 5.60
N HIS A 159 -15.97 -1.18 6.31
CA HIS A 159 -15.71 0.25 6.50
C HIS A 159 -15.36 0.94 5.17
N ILE A 160 -14.63 0.25 4.29
CA ILE A 160 -14.31 0.77 2.96
C ILE A 160 -15.55 0.80 2.08
N LEU A 161 -16.30 -0.30 1.98
CA LEU A 161 -17.46 -0.41 1.09
C LEU A 161 -18.65 0.47 1.53
N ASP A 162 -18.88 0.64 2.83
CA ASP A 162 -19.89 1.58 3.36
C ASP A 162 -19.57 3.04 2.95
N GLY A 163 -18.29 3.34 2.67
CA GLY A 163 -17.85 4.63 2.13
C GLY A 163 -18.12 4.80 0.64
N LEU A 164 -18.32 3.71 -0.11
CA LEU A 164 -18.67 3.75 -1.54
C LEU A 164 -20.17 3.95 -1.75
N HIS A 165 -20.96 3.05 -1.18
CA HIS A 165 -22.41 3.05 -1.32
C HIS A 165 -23.04 2.25 -0.18
N SER A 166 -24.24 2.63 0.25
CA SER A 166 -24.92 2.00 1.41
C SER A 166 -25.19 0.51 1.24
N CYS A 167 -25.26 0.02 0.00
CA CYS A 167 -25.50 -1.39 -0.33
C CYS A 167 -24.25 -2.14 -0.80
N ALA A 168 -23.09 -1.48 -0.93
CA ALA A 168 -21.90 -2.10 -1.51
C ALA A 168 -21.38 -3.26 -0.67
N TYR A 169 -21.41 -3.14 0.66
CA TYR A 169 -21.00 -4.23 1.54
C TYR A 169 -21.91 -5.46 1.43
N GLU A 170 -23.23 -5.24 1.35
CA GLU A 170 -24.20 -6.32 1.17
C GLU A 170 -24.01 -7.03 -0.17
N ALA A 171 -23.82 -6.27 -1.25
CA ALA A 171 -23.48 -6.82 -2.57
C ALA A 171 -22.20 -7.68 -2.50
N PHE A 172 -21.14 -7.21 -1.84
CA PHE A 172 -19.92 -7.99 -1.62
C PHE A 172 -20.13 -9.28 -0.85
N GLN A 173 -20.99 -9.27 0.16
CA GLN A 173 -21.27 -10.49 0.92
C GLN A 173 -21.89 -11.58 0.05
N ASN A 174 -22.64 -11.19 -0.99
CA ASN A 174 -23.32 -12.11 -1.90
C ASN A 174 -22.42 -12.65 -3.02
N CYS A 175 -21.61 -11.80 -3.67
CA CYS A 175 -20.81 -12.21 -4.83
C CYS A 175 -19.32 -12.46 -4.51
N ARG A 176 -18.79 -11.87 -3.43
CA ARG A 176 -17.36 -11.88 -3.07
C ARG A 176 -16.43 -11.35 -4.18
N ASP A 177 -16.97 -10.58 -5.11
CA ASP A 177 -16.23 -9.99 -6.24
C ASP A 177 -16.33 -8.47 -6.21
N LEU A 178 -15.18 -7.79 -6.13
CA LEU A 178 -15.10 -6.33 -6.14
C LEU A 178 -15.51 -5.70 -7.47
N ALA A 179 -15.45 -6.44 -8.58
CA ALA A 179 -15.84 -5.94 -9.89
C ALA A 179 -17.38 -5.91 -10.09
N GLU A 180 -18.12 -6.67 -9.29
CA GLU A 180 -19.57 -6.84 -9.38
C GLU A 180 -20.35 -5.95 -8.39
N ILE A 181 -19.70 -4.94 -7.78
CA ILE A 181 -20.23 -4.05 -6.73
C ILE A 181 -20.02 -2.60 -7.11
#